data_AF-A0A5E7HW13-F1
#
_entry.id   AF-A0A5E7HW13-F1
#
_cell.length_a   1.000
_cell.length_b   1.000
_cell.length_c   1.000
_cell.angle_alpha   90.00
_cell.angle_beta   90.00
_cell.angle_gamma   90.00
#
_symmetry.space_group_name_H-M   'P 1'
#
loop_
_entity.id
_entity.type
_entity.pdbx_description
1 polymer ?
#
loop_
_entity_poly.entity_id
_entity_poly.type
_entity_poly.pdbx_seq_one_letter_code
_entity_poly.pdbx_strand_id
1 'polypeptide(L)' 'MSARLGFEQMMPGMIPAGRLGEADELAQAALYLASSDSSFVNGIELHVDGGMSLV' A
#
# COMPACT_ATOMS: atom_id res chain seq x y z
N MET A 1 6.98 1.80 -22.93
CA MET A 1 8.11 1.71 -21.97
C MET A 1 8.43 3.04 -21.29
N SER A 2 8.51 4.16 -22.02
CA SER A 2 8.89 5.49 -21.45
C SER A 2 7.94 6.01 -20.33
N ALA A 3 6.62 5.91 -20.51
CA ALA A 3 5.66 6.41 -19.52
C ALA A 3 5.75 5.72 -18.15
N ARG A 4 6.00 4.41 -18.13
CA ARG A 4 6.17 3.62 -16.89
C ARG A 4 7.44 4.05 -16.14
N LEU A 5 8.54 4.23 -16.86
CA LEU A 5 9.81 4.71 -16.28
C LEU A 5 9.68 6.12 -15.70
N GLY A 6 8.92 7.00 -16.36
CA GLY A 6 8.64 8.34 -15.82
C GLY A 6 7.82 8.29 -14.52
N PHE A 7 6.82 7.42 -14.47
CA PHE A 7 6.01 7.19 -13.27
C PHE A 7 6.82 6.63 -12.10
N GLU A 8 7.62 5.58 -12.33
CA GLU A 8 8.44 4.93 -11.30
C GLU A 8 9.51 5.86 -10.72
N GLN A 9 10.00 6.84 -11.48
CA GLN A 9 10.95 7.84 -10.98
C GLN A 9 10.28 8.96 -10.18
N MET A 10 9.08 9.39 -10.56
CA MET A 10 8.39 10.51 -9.92
C MET A 10 7.69 10.10 -8.61
N MET A 11 7.04 8.94 -8.60
CA MET A 11 6.15 8.54 -7.51
C MET A 11 6.82 8.37 -6.14
N PRO A 12 8.03 7.80 -6.02
CA PRO A 12 8.68 7.62 -4.71
C PRO A 12 8.84 8.92 -3.91
N GLY A 13 9.08 10.05 -4.57
CA GLY A 13 9.22 11.35 -3.89
C GLY A 13 7.90 11.93 -3.36
N MET A 14 6.76 11.42 -3.83
CA MET A 14 5.43 11.82 -3.38
C MET A 14 4.90 10.92 -2.26
N ILE A 15 5.42 9.68 -2.16
CA ILE A 15 5.02 8.69 -1.16
C ILE A 15 5.83 8.92 0.12
N PRO A 16 5.21 9.10 1.30
CA PRO A 16 5.96 9.30 2.55
C PRO A 16 6.96 8.20 2.88
N ALA A 17 6.65 6.95 2.54
CA ALA A 17 7.57 5.82 2.66
C ALA A 17 8.79 5.88 1.69
N GLY A 18 8.83 6.83 0.77
CA GLY A 18 9.97 7.09 -0.12
C GLY A 18 10.17 6.06 -1.24
N ARG A 19 9.19 5.19 -1.49
CA ARG A 19 9.25 4.14 -2.51
C ARG A 19 7.86 3.74 -3.00
N LEU A 20 7.82 3.07 -4.15
CA LEU A 20 6.64 2.34 -4.58
C LEU A 20 6.41 1.13 -3.67
N GLY A 21 5.12 0.83 -3.43
CA GLY A 21 4.69 -0.40 -2.80
C GLY A 21 4.80 -1.58 -3.76
N GLU A 22 5.07 -2.76 -3.21
CA GLU A 22 5.04 -4.02 -3.93
C GLU A 22 3.68 -4.70 -3.80
N ALA A 23 3.29 -5.50 -4.79
CA ALA A 23 1.99 -6.18 -4.80
C ALA A 23 1.81 -7.11 -3.58
N ASP A 24 2.90 -7.71 -3.10
CA ASP A 24 2.89 -8.60 -1.94
C ASP A 24 2.49 -7.88 -0.66
N GLU A 25 2.76 -6.58 -0.53
CA GLU A 25 2.39 -5.81 0.67
C GLU A 25 0.87 -5.65 0.78
N LEU A 26 0.19 -5.47 -0.36
CA LEU A 26 -1.27 -5.46 -0.44
C LEU A 26 -1.83 -6.87 -0.21
N ALA A 27 -1.19 -7.90 -0.76
CA ALA A 27 -1.60 -9.27 -0.56
C ALA A 27 -1.53 -9.70 0.91
N GLN A 28 -0.49 -9.28 1.64
CA GLN A 28 -0.37 -9.56 3.08
C GLN A 28 -1.45 -8.84 3.90
N ALA A 29 -1.80 -7.61 3.57
CA ALA A 29 -2.89 -6.90 4.25
C ALA A 29 -4.25 -7.57 3.99
N ALA A 30 -4.50 -7.99 2.75
CA ALA A 30 -5.69 -8.75 2.41
C ALA A 30 -5.72 -10.11 3.14
N LEU A 31 -4.58 -10.80 3.21
CA LEU A 31 -4.45 -12.05 3.94
C LEU A 31 -4.73 -11.87 5.44
N TYR A 32 -4.18 -10.81 6.05
CA TYR A 32 -4.47 -10.46 7.44
C TYR A 32 -5.97 -10.32 7.67
N LEU A 33 -6.66 -9.49 6.87
CA LEU A 33 -8.11 -9.27 6.98
C LEU A 33 -8.95 -10.53 6.73
N ALA A 34 -8.44 -11.47 5.94
CA ALA A 34 -9.09 -12.75 5.67
C ALA A 34 -8.77 -13.84 6.72
N SER A 35 -7.80 -13.60 7.61
CA SER A 35 -7.31 -14.57 8.57
C SER A 35 -8.04 -14.51 9.92
N SER A 36 -7.76 -15.47 10.80
CA SER A 36 -8.21 -15.43 12.19
C SER A 36 -7.56 -14.32 13.01
N ASP A 37 -6.42 -13.81 12.58
CA ASP A 37 -5.65 -12.81 13.32
C ASP A 37 -6.39 -11.47 13.39
N SER A 38 -7.32 -11.22 12.47
CA SER A 38 -8.19 -10.05 12.44
C SER A 38 -9.61 -10.33 12.95
N SER A 39 -9.83 -11.37 13.76
CA SER A 39 -11.17 -11.87 14.16
C SER A 39 -12.10 -10.83 14.83
N PHE A 40 -11.56 -9.73 15.37
CA PHE A 40 -12.36 -8.64 15.95
C PHE A 40 -12.16 -7.29 15.24
N VAL A 41 -11.52 -7.28 14.07
CA VAL A 41 -11.30 -6.09 13.25
C VAL A 41 -12.35 -6.08 12.13
N ASN A 42 -13.31 -5.17 12.23
CA ASN A 42 -14.41 -5.04 11.28
C ASN A 42 -14.82 -3.56 11.11
N GLY A 43 -15.49 -3.26 9.99
CA GLY A 43 -16.01 -1.92 9.70
C GLY A 43 -14.94 -0.86 9.43
N ILE A 44 -13.71 -1.26 9.07
CA ILE A 44 -12.60 -0.36 8.79
C ILE A 44 -12.19 -0.40 7.31
N GLU A 45 -11.54 0.67 6.88
CA GLU A 45 -10.70 0.68 5.70
C GLU A 45 -9.22 0.63 6.13
N LEU A 46 -8.49 -0.39 5.69
CA LEU A 46 -7.07 -0.55 5.96
C LEU A 46 -6.25 0.02 4.79
N HIS A 47 -5.66 1.19 4.99
CA HIS A 47 -4.79 1.82 4.01
C HIS A 47 -3.42 1.14 3.95
N VAL A 48 -2.97 0.80 2.74
CA VAL A 48 -1.65 0.21 2.45
C VAL A 48 -1.02 1.00 1.31
N ASP A 49 -0.72 2.26 1.57
CA ASP A 49 -0.42 3.27 0.55
C ASP A 49 0.92 4.00 0.77
N GLY A 50 1.75 3.48 1.69
CA GLY A 50 3.00 4.12 2.06
C GLY A 50 2.84 5.44 2.81
N GLY A 51 1.66 5.68 3.42
CA GLY A 51 1.35 6.86 4.24
C GLY A 51 0.68 8.01 3.49
N MET A 52 0.32 7.82 2.22
CA MET A 52 -0.26 8.85 1.36
C MET A 52 -1.55 9.47 1.91
N SER A 53 -2.43 8.67 2.50
CA SER A 53 -3.70 9.15 3.07
C SER A 53 -3.56 9.93 4.39
N LEU A 54 -2.36 9.99 4.98
CA LEU A 54 -2.14 10.63 6.29
C LEU A 54 -1.47 12.02 6.20
N VAL A 55 -1.10 12.47 5.00
CA VAL A 55 -0.38 13.74 4.77
C VAL A 55 -1.06 14.64 3.74
#